data_AF-A0A7J7XW22-F1
#
_entry.id   AF-A0A7J7XW22-F1
#
_cell.length_a   1.000
_cell.length_b   1.000
_cell.length_c   1.000
_cell.angle_alpha   90.00
_cell.angle_beta   90.00
_cell.angle_gamma   90.00
#
_symmetry.space_group_name_H-M   'P 1'
#
loop_
_entity.id
_entity.type
_entity.pdbx_description
1 polymer ?
#
loop_
_entity_poly.entity_id
_entity_poly.type
_entity_poly.pdbx_seq_one_letter_code
_entity_poly.pdbx_strand_id
1 'polypeptide(L)'
;MNMEAIGRTLWCDWGKTIESYKELSDCTKYVMDGLNCYWPNAAVNKFFISVHQRYFRSCPVSGRALQDPPISILCPFIVVPILMTLLMTGLVVWRSKRTEGVV
;
A
#
# COMPACT_ATOMS: atom_id res chain seq x y z
N MET A 1 -11.31 -20.71 4.88
CA MET A 1 -9.86 -20.46 4.65
C MET A 1 -9.20 -21.67 3.98
N ASN A 2 -8.95 -21.58 2.68
CA ASN A 2 -8.27 -22.61 1.92
C ASN A 2 -6.99 -22.05 1.28
N MET A 3 -5.94 -21.89 2.09
CA MET A 3 -4.66 -21.35 1.62
C MET A 3 -3.88 -22.32 0.73
N GLU A 4 -4.14 -23.61 0.85
CA GLU A 4 -3.47 -24.63 0.03
C GLU A 4 -3.95 -24.57 -1.43
N ALA A 5 -5.24 -24.32 -1.65
CA ALA A 5 -5.78 -24.11 -3.00
C ALA A 5 -5.27 -22.82 -3.67
N ILE A 6 -4.97 -21.77 -2.89
CA ILE A 6 -4.37 -20.53 -3.41
C ILE A 6 -2.91 -20.78 -3.85
N GLY A 7 -2.21 -21.68 -3.15
CA GLY A 7 -0.81 -22.02 -3.44
C GLY A 7 0.19 -21.05 -2.80
N ARG A 8 1.32 -21.62 -2.35
CA ARG A 8 2.35 -20.91 -1.56
C ARG A 8 2.92 -19.66 -2.22
N THR A 9 3.04 -19.66 -3.55
CA THR A 9 3.60 -18.53 -4.30
C THR A 9 2.72 -17.28 -4.25
N LEU A 10 1.41 -17.45 -3.99
CA LEU A 10 0.43 -16.38 -3.96
C LEU A 10 0.05 -15.94 -2.53
N TRP A 11 0.62 -16.54 -1.49
CA TRP A 11 0.30 -16.19 -0.10
C TRP A 11 0.62 -14.74 0.26
N CYS A 12 1.58 -14.11 -0.42
CA CYS A 12 1.92 -12.71 -0.15
C CYS A 12 1.13 -11.71 -0.97
N ASP A 13 0.35 -12.18 -1.96
CA ASP A 13 -0.56 -11.35 -2.74
C ASP A 13 -1.87 -11.17 -1.98
N TRP A 14 -2.04 -9.97 -1.40
CA TRP A 14 -3.23 -9.64 -0.64
C TRP A 14 -4.51 -9.74 -1.45
N GLY A 15 -4.47 -9.41 -2.74
CA GLY A 15 -5.63 -9.52 -3.64
C GLY A 15 -6.10 -10.96 -3.84
N LYS A 16 -5.20 -11.95 -3.67
CA LYS A 16 -5.54 -13.38 -3.74
C LYS A 16 -5.96 -13.96 -2.39
N THR A 17 -5.47 -13.42 -1.28
CA THR A 17 -5.72 -13.99 0.05
C THR A 17 -6.83 -13.29 0.84
N ILE A 18 -7.23 -12.08 0.45
CA ILE A 18 -8.18 -11.24 1.21
C ILE A 18 -9.51 -11.94 1.45
N GLU A 19 -10.05 -12.67 0.47
CA GLU A 19 -11.32 -13.39 0.59
C GLU A 19 -11.22 -14.51 1.64
N SER A 20 -10.22 -15.39 1.51
CA SER A 20 -9.96 -16.47 2.49
C SER A 20 -9.66 -15.94 3.90
N TYR A 21 -9.02 -14.78 4.03
CA TYR A 21 -8.74 -14.15 5.32
C TYR A 21 -9.99 -13.51 5.93
N LYS A 22 -10.86 -12.92 5.10
CA LYS A 22 -12.16 -12.39 5.53
C LYS A 22 -13.06 -13.52 6.03
N GLU A 23 -13.17 -14.63 5.30
CA GLU A 23 -13.89 -15.82 5.76
C GLU A 23 -13.40 -16.32 7.13
N LEU A 24 -12.08 -16.36 7.32
CA LEU A 24 -11.50 -16.76 8.61
C LEU A 24 -11.92 -15.80 9.73
N SER A 25 -11.87 -14.51 9.46
CA SER A 25 -12.24 -13.47 10.41
C SER A 25 -13.72 -13.55 10.78
N ASP A 26 -14.59 -13.67 9.78
CA ASP A 26 -16.04 -13.82 9.97
C ASP A 26 -16.38 -15.11 10.74
N CYS A 27 -15.69 -16.22 10.45
CA CYS A 27 -15.81 -17.47 11.21
C CYS A 27 -15.39 -17.30 12.68
N THR A 28 -14.24 -16.67 12.96
CA THR A 28 -13.83 -16.43 14.36
C THR A 28 -14.79 -15.52 15.10
N LYS A 29 -15.38 -14.54 14.41
CA LYS A 29 -16.42 -13.68 14.97
C LYS A 29 -17.66 -14.49 15.33
N TYR A 30 -18.16 -15.31 14.41
CA TYR A 30 -19.30 -16.19 14.66
C TYR A 30 -19.07 -17.14 15.85
N VAL A 31 -17.87 -17.73 15.96
CA VAL A 31 -17.51 -18.59 17.09
C VAL A 31 -17.50 -17.81 18.41
N MET A 32 -16.96 -16.59 18.43
CA MET A 32 -16.97 -15.76 19.65
C MET A 32 -18.39 -15.34 20.04
N ASP A 33 -19.21 -14.95 19.07
CA ASP A 33 -20.61 -14.61 19.28
C ASP A 33 -21.39 -15.81 19.87
N GLY A 34 -21.18 -17.02 19.35
CA GLY A 34 -21.78 -18.25 19.89
C GLY A 34 -21.31 -18.62 21.30
N LEU A 35 -20.11 -18.17 21.70
CA LEU A 35 -19.56 -18.32 23.05
C LEU A 35 -19.91 -17.14 23.97
N ASN A 36 -20.73 -16.19 23.51
CA ASN A 36 -21.02 -14.92 24.21
C ASN A 36 -19.75 -14.17 24.64
N CYS A 37 -18.69 -14.24 23.83
CA CYS A 37 -17.43 -13.58 24.05
C CYS A 37 -17.28 -12.39 23.11
N TYR A 38 -16.63 -11.32 23.57
CA TYR A 38 -16.35 -10.17 22.71
C TYR A 38 -15.30 -10.53 21.65
N TRP A 39 -15.53 -10.06 20.41
CA TRP A 39 -14.57 -10.12 19.31
C TRP A 39 -14.10 -8.70 18.94
N PRO A 40 -12.80 -8.44 18.82
CA PRO A 40 -11.68 -9.35 19.05
C PRO A 40 -11.27 -9.43 20.53
N ASN A 41 -10.55 -10.49 20.91
CA ASN A 41 -9.99 -10.67 22.26
C ASN A 41 -8.59 -11.34 22.21
N ALA A 42 -7.98 -11.59 23.37
CA ALA A 42 -6.63 -12.14 23.46
C ALA A 42 -6.47 -13.54 22.82
N ALA A 43 -7.51 -14.38 22.87
CA ALA A 43 -7.49 -15.69 22.24
C ALA A 43 -7.51 -15.58 20.71
N VAL A 44 -8.39 -14.72 20.17
CA VAL A 44 -8.45 -14.40 18.73
C VAL A 44 -7.11 -13.82 18.26
N ASN A 45 -6.51 -12.90 19.01
CA ASN A 45 -5.22 -12.31 18.65
C ASN A 45 -4.09 -13.36 18.58
N LYS A 46 -3.97 -14.24 19.58
CA LYS A 46 -2.99 -15.34 19.56
C LYS A 46 -3.20 -16.27 18.38
N PHE A 47 -4.46 -16.57 18.06
CA PHE A 47 -4.81 -17.37 16.89
C PHE A 47 -4.33 -16.72 15.59
N PHE A 48 -4.66 -15.44 15.35
CA PHE A 48 -4.23 -14.75 14.14
C PHE A 48 -2.71 -14.60 14.04
N ILE A 49 -2.00 -14.39 15.15
CA ILE A 49 -0.52 -14.41 15.15
C ILE A 49 0.01 -15.75 14.63
N SER A 50 -0.57 -16.88 15.06
CA SER A 50 -0.15 -18.21 14.57
C SER A 50 -0.43 -18.41 13.08
N VAL A 51 -1.56 -17.87 12.58
CA VAL A 51 -1.92 -17.87 11.16
C VAL A 51 -0.90 -17.06 10.35
N HIS A 52 -0.54 -15.87 10.82
CA HIS A 52 0.51 -15.03 10.21
C HIS A 52 1.87 -15.71 10.20
N GLN A 53 2.27 -16.36 11.29
CA GLN A 53 3.52 -17.12 11.35
C GLN A 53 3.55 -18.34 10.42
N ARG A 54 2.39 -18.95 10.13
CA ARG A 54 2.29 -20.12 9.26
C ARG A 54 2.26 -19.76 7.78
N TYR A 55 1.41 -18.80 7.39
CA TYR A 55 1.13 -18.53 5.97
C TYR A 55 1.79 -17.25 5.47
N PHE A 56 2.03 -16.26 6.33
CA PHE A 56 2.46 -14.92 5.92
C PHE A 56 3.86 -14.53 6.42
N ARG A 57 4.60 -15.46 7.04
CA ARG A 57 5.89 -15.20 7.70
C ARG A 57 6.95 -14.56 6.80
N SER A 58 6.97 -14.93 5.52
CA SER A 58 7.94 -14.44 4.54
C SER A 58 7.42 -13.26 3.72
N CYS A 59 6.23 -12.76 4.02
CA CYS A 59 5.63 -11.70 3.25
C CYS A 59 6.11 -10.32 3.75
N PRO A 60 6.24 -9.32 2.84
CA PRO A 60 6.64 -7.98 3.23
C PRO A 60 5.62 -7.38 4.21
N VAL A 61 6.08 -6.63 5.21
CA VAL A 61 5.22 -6.02 6.23
C VAL A 61 4.50 -4.77 5.68
N SER A 62 5.15 -4.07 4.77
CA SER A 62 4.70 -2.83 4.12
C SER A 62 4.31 -3.06 2.65
N GLY A 63 3.69 -2.04 2.02
CA GLY A 63 3.31 -2.06 0.60
C GLY A 63 1.92 -2.61 0.28
N ARG A 64 1.12 -2.98 1.30
CA ARG A 64 -0.29 -3.39 1.11
C ARG A 64 -1.29 -2.26 1.29
N ALA A 65 -0.97 -1.29 2.13
CA ALA A 65 -1.79 -0.11 2.33
C ALA A 65 -1.45 0.93 1.26
N LEU A 66 -2.44 1.67 0.79
CA LEU A 66 -2.20 2.85 -0.03
C LEU A 66 -1.34 3.81 0.80
N GLN A 67 -0.13 4.08 0.33
CA GLN A 67 0.84 4.89 1.04
C GLN A 67 1.62 5.75 0.04
N ASP A 68 2.02 6.94 0.47
CA ASP A 68 2.84 7.82 -0.36
C ASP A 68 4.14 7.10 -0.77
N PRO A 69 4.63 7.34 -2.00
CA PRO A 69 5.91 6.79 -2.42
C PRO A 69 7.04 7.31 -1.52
N PRO A 70 8.15 6.57 -1.40
CA PRO A 70 9.30 7.02 -0.62
C PRO A 70 9.79 8.39 -1.11
N ILE A 71 10.28 9.21 -0.19
CA ILE A 71 10.71 10.60 -0.44
C ILE A 71 11.73 10.67 -1.58
N SER A 72 12.60 9.66 -1.72
CA SER A 72 13.57 9.55 -2.80
C SER A 72 12.97 9.53 -4.20
N ILE A 73 11.73 9.05 -4.34
CA ILE A 73 10.96 9.07 -5.60
C ILE A 73 10.09 10.32 -5.65
N LEU A 74 9.41 10.65 -4.55
CA LEU A 74 8.46 11.77 -4.50
C LEU A 74 9.14 13.12 -4.79
N CYS A 75 10.30 13.40 -4.19
CA CYS A 75 10.98 14.69 -4.33
C CYS A 75 11.37 15.02 -5.79
N PRO A 76 12.04 14.14 -6.56
CA PRO A 76 12.31 14.39 -7.97
C PRO A 76 11.06 14.71 -8.79
N PHE A 77 9.95 14.00 -8.55
CA PHE A 77 8.68 14.24 -9.25
C PHE A 77 8.08 15.62 -8.96
N ILE A 78 8.36 16.20 -7.79
CA ILE A 78 7.93 17.56 -7.44
C ILE A 78 8.90 18.62 -8.00
N VAL A 79 10.20 18.40 -7.83
CA VAL A 79 11.24 19.39 -8.17
C VAL A 79 11.39 19.57 -9.69
N VAL A 80 11.35 18.48 -10.46
CA VAL A 80 11.58 18.54 -11.91
C VAL A 80 10.55 19.43 -12.64
N PRO A 81 9.22 19.31 -12.40
CA PRO A 81 8.23 20.21 -13.00
C PRO A 81 8.43 21.68 -12.61
N ILE A 82 8.81 21.96 -11.36
CA ILE A 82 9.06 23.34 -10.89
C ILE A 82 10.28 23.92 -11.63
N LEU A 83 11.38 23.19 -11.70
CA LEU A 83 12.56 23.64 -12.44
C LEU A 83 12.25 23.83 -13.93
N MET A 84 11.45 22.94 -14.51
CA MET A 84 11.05 23.03 -15.92
C MET A 84 10.21 24.28 -16.19
N THR A 85 9.23 24.58 -15.33
CA THR A 85 8.42 25.81 -15.44
C THR A 85 9.25 27.09 -15.28
N LEU A 86 10.19 27.12 -14.33
CA LEU A 86 11.13 28.24 -14.15
C LEU A 86 12.06 28.42 -15.37
N LEU A 87 12.55 27.33 -15.95
CA LEU A 87 13.37 27.38 -17.15
C LEU A 87 12.59 27.91 -18.35
N MET A 88 11.37 27.40 -18.58
CA MET A 88 10.53 27.85 -19.69
C MET A 88 10.13 29.31 -19.56
N THR A 89 9.75 29.76 -18.37
CA THR A 89 9.46 31.18 -18.12
C THR A 89 10.69 32.06 -18.35
N GLY A 90 11.87 31.65 -17.86
CA GLY A 90 13.13 32.33 -18.14
C GLY A 90 13.45 32.42 -19.63
N LEU A 91 13.25 31.33 -20.38
CA LEU A 91 13.43 31.29 -21.84
C LEU A 91 12.47 32.24 -22.56
N VAL A 92 11.19 32.26 -22.17
CA VAL A 92 10.18 33.16 -22.76
C VAL A 92 10.55 34.62 -22.51
N VAL A 93 10.91 34.99 -21.27
CA VAL A 93 11.31 36.37 -20.94
C VAL A 93 12.56 36.78 -21.72
N TRP A 94 13.55 35.90 -21.81
CA TRP A 94 14.77 36.17 -22.58
C TRP A 94 14.48 36.38 -24.06
N ARG A 95 13.66 35.53 -24.68
CA ARG A 95 13.25 35.67 -26.08
C ARG A 95 12.43 36.94 -26.32
N SER A 96 11.51 37.28 -25.41
CA SER A 96 10.70 38.50 -25.52
C SER A 96 11.59 39.76 -25.51
N LYS A 97 12.49 39.89 -24.53
CA LYS A 97 13.41 41.04 -24.45
C LYS A 97 14.33 41.15 -25.66
N ARG A 98 14.83 40.03 -26.20
CA ARG A 98 15.64 40.01 -27.42
C ARG A 98 14.86 40.44 -28.67
N THR A 99 13.55 40.23 -28.69
CA THR A 99 12.70 40.60 -29.82
C THR A 99 12.28 42.07 -29.75
N GLU A 100 12.04 42.61 -28.55
CA GLU A 100 11.77 44.04 -28.34
C GLU A 100 12.99 44.94 -28.58
N GLY A 101 14.20 44.47 -28.27
CA GLY A 101 15.44 45.23 -28.51
C GLY A 101 15.98 45.18 -29.94
N VAL A 102 15.25 44.57 -30.87
CA VAL A 102 15.62 44.44 -32.31
C VAL A 102 14.69 45.29 -33.21
N VAL A 103 13.87 46.18 -32.62
CA VAL A 103 13.10 47.20 -33.34
C VAL A 103 13.70 48.59 -33.11
#